data_AF-A0AB39VTF8-F1
#
_entry.id   AF-A0AB39VTF8-F1
#
_cell.length_a   1.000
_cell.length_b   1.000
_cell.length_c   1.000
_cell.angle_alpha   90.00
_cell.angle_beta   90.00
_cell.angle_gamma   90.00
#
_symmetry.space_group_name_H-M   'P 1'
#
loop_
_entity.id
_entity.type
_entity.pdbx_description
1 polymer ?
#
loop_
_entity_poly.entity_id
_entity_poly.type
_entity_poly.pdbx_seq_one_letter_code
_entity_poly.pdbx_strand_id
1 'polypeptide(L)' 'MKATPAAAPADWAAYISQMEAVLALELDDTRRQELLNQFTRIAQMAQPLMDLPLDPRLEIAGVYHA' A
#
# COMPACT_ATOMS: atom_id res chain seq x y z
N MET A 1 -18.23 -13.67 -12.00
CA MET A 1 -17.05 -13.20 -11.25
C MET A 1 -16.24 -12.35 -12.22
N LYS A 2 -16.24 -11.01 -12.09
CA LYS A 2 -15.39 -10.15 -12.93
C LYS A 2 -13.98 -10.23 -12.35
N ALA A 3 -13.04 -10.77 -13.11
CA ALA A 3 -11.63 -10.74 -12.74
C ALA A 3 -11.18 -9.27 -12.80
N THR A 4 -10.90 -8.67 -11.65
CA THR A 4 -10.17 -7.41 -11.58
C THR A 4 -8.80 -7.66 -12.21
N PRO A 5 -8.36 -6.87 -13.20
CA PRO A 5 -7.01 -7.02 -13.74
C PRO A 5 -6.02 -6.85 -12.60
N ALA A 6 -5.03 -7.75 -12.50
CA ALA A 6 -3.94 -7.60 -11.56
C ALA A 6 -3.35 -6.20 -11.71
N ALA A 7 -3.36 -5.43 -10.61
CA ALA A 7 -2.83 -4.08 -10.60
C ALA A 7 -1.38 -4.10 -11.11
N ALA A 8 -1.02 -3.15 -11.97
CA ALA A 8 0.36 -3.01 -12.41
C ALA A 8 1.28 -2.92 -11.18
N PRO A 9 2.48 -3.53 -11.22
CA PRO A 9 3.40 -3.45 -10.10
C PRO A 9 3.65 -1.99 -9.73
N ALA A 10 3.37 -1.64 -8.48
CA ALA A 10 3.51 -0.28 -8.00
C ALA A 10 4.99 0.12 -7.98
N ASP A 11 5.30 1.31 -8.51
CA ASP A 11 6.62 1.91 -8.38
C ASP A 11 6.79 2.50 -6.97
N TRP A 12 7.21 1.65 -6.05
CA TRP A 12 7.38 2.02 -4.65
C TRP A 12 8.48 3.06 -4.43
N ALA A 13 9.49 3.12 -5.31
CA ALA A 13 10.54 4.12 -5.21
C ALA A 13 9.98 5.52 -5.52
N ALA A 14 9.21 5.65 -6.60
CA ALA A 14 8.53 6.89 -6.94
C ALA A 14 7.53 7.31 -5.85
N TYR A 15 6.78 6.35 -5.30
CA TYR A 15 5.85 6.60 -4.19
C TYR A 15 6.55 7.13 -2.95
N ILE A 16 7.67 6.51 -2.53
CA ILE A 16 8.44 6.94 -1.36
C ILE A 16 8.97 8.36 -1.57
N SER A 17 9.56 8.68 -2.73
CA SER A 17 10.02 10.03 -3.04
C SER A 17 8.90 11.07 -3.03
N GLN A 18 7.71 10.71 -3.50
CA GLN A 18 6.55 11.59 -3.44
C GLN A 18 6.09 11.82 -1.99
N MET A 19 6.00 10.76 -1.19
CA MET A 19 5.55 10.85 0.20
C MET A 19 6.53 11.58 1.10
N GLU A 20 7.83 11.48 0.83
CA GLU A 20 8.85 12.27 1.52
C GLU A 20 8.56 13.78 1.37
N ALA A 21 8.26 14.23 0.15
CA ALA A 21 7.89 15.62 -0.10
C ALA A 21 6.54 16.01 0.50
N VAL A 22 5.52 15.17 0.37
CA VAL A 22 4.15 15.44 0.88
C VAL A 22 4.12 15.54 2.40
N LEU A 23 4.88 14.69 3.09
CA LEU A 23 4.91 14.62 4.54
C LEU A 23 6.01 15.50 5.16
N ALA A 24 6.78 16.23 4.34
CA ALA A 24 7.91 17.05 4.75
C ALA A 24 8.90 16.27 5.65
N LEU A 25 9.25 15.05 5.23
CA LEU A 25 10.23 14.20 5.91
C LEU A 25 11.61 14.40 5.30
N GLU A 26 12.65 14.27 6.12
CA GLU A 26 14.04 14.23 5.65
C GLU A 26 14.57 12.80 5.74
N LEU A 27 14.74 12.14 4.59
CA LEU A 27 15.24 10.78 4.51
C LEU A 27 16.59 10.75 3.80
N ASP A 28 17.61 10.27 4.51
CA ASP A 28 18.86 9.89 3.87
C ASP A 28 18.67 8.64 2.98
N ASP A 29 19.67 8.40 2.13
CA ASP A 29 19.68 7.29 1.18
C ASP A 29 19.48 5.93 1.87
N THR A 30 20.09 5.75 3.05
CA THR A 30 19.98 4.50 3.82
C THR A 30 18.54 4.24 4.25
N ARG A 31 17.85 5.26 4.78
CA ARG A 31 16.45 5.16 5.18
C ARG A 31 15.52 4.95 4.00
N ARG A 32 15.78 5.62 2.86
CA ARG A 32 15.01 5.42 1.63
C ARG A 32 15.11 3.98 1.12
N GLN A 33 16.31 3.39 1.15
CA GLN A 33 16.51 2.00 0.77
C GLN A 33 15.82 1.02 1.73
N GLU A 34 15.89 1.28 3.04
CA GLU A 34 15.21 0.43 4.01
C GLU A 34 13.68 0.50 3.85
N LEU A 35 13.12 1.70 3.65
CA LEU A 35 11.70 1.85 3.37
C LEU A 35 11.30 1.11 2.09
N LEU A 36 12.09 1.18 1.03
CA LEU A 36 11.82 0.46 -0.21
C LEU A 36 11.74 -1.06 0.02
N ASN A 37 12.66 -1.61 0.81
CA ASN A 37 12.64 -3.03 1.19
C ASN A 37 11.37 -3.38 1.98
N GLN A 38 11.03 -2.58 2.99
CA GLN A 38 9.85 -2.82 3.83
C GLN A 38 8.55 -2.70 3.04
N PHE A 39 8.41 -1.68 2.19
CA PHE A 39 7.23 -1.51 1.33
C PHE A 39 7.06 -2.68 0.37
N THR A 40 8.15 -3.14 -0.26
CA THR A 40 8.14 -4.30 -1.15
C THR A 40 7.66 -5.56 -0.40
N ARG A 41 8.15 -5.77 0.82
CA ARG A 41 7.72 -6.90 1.67
C ARG A 41 6.26 -6.78 2.10
N ILE A 42 5.80 -5.59 2.50
CA ILE A 42 4.40 -5.34 2.86
C ILE A 42 3.49 -5.59 1.67
N ALA A 43 3.86 -5.13 0.48
CA ALA A 43 3.10 -5.35 -0.75
C ALA A 43 2.90 -6.86 -1.02
N GLN A 44 3.96 -7.66 -0.84
CA GLN A 44 3.88 -9.12 -0.96
C GLN A 44 2.94 -9.74 0.09
N MET A 45 3.01 -9.28 1.34
CA MET A 45 2.12 -9.76 2.41
C MET A 45 0.66 -9.31 2.21
N ALA A 46 0.44 -8.16 1.58
CA ALA A 46 -0.88 -7.59 1.30
C ALA A 46 -1.52 -8.18 0.03
N GLN A 47 -0.73 -8.72 -0.90
CA GLN A 47 -1.25 -9.25 -2.18
C GLN A 47 -2.40 -10.26 -1.99
N PRO A 48 -2.34 -11.24 -1.06
CA PRO A 48 -3.46 -12.15 -0.83
C PRO A 48 -4.75 -11.46 -0.38
N LEU A 49 -4.64 -10.33 0.33
CA LEU A 49 -5.80 -9.53 0.73
C LEU A 49 -6.35 -8.71 -0.43
N MET A 50 -5.49 -8.20 -1.32
CA MET A 50 -5.89 -7.45 -2.51
C MET A 50 -6.57 -8.34 -3.57
N ASP A 51 -6.19 -9.62 -3.62
CA ASP A 51 -6.79 -10.62 -4.51
C ASP A 51 -8.18 -11.08 -4.04
N LEU A 52 -8.56 -10.77 -2.79
CA LEU A 52 -9.87 -11.13 -2.25
C LEU A 52 -10.95 -10.21 -2.85
N PRO A 53 -12.01 -10.76 -3.47
CA PRO A 53 -13.11 -9.93 -3.96
C PRO A 53 -13.86 -9.31 -2.78
N LEU A 54 -13.95 -7.98 -2.78
CA LEU A 54 -14.71 -7.24 -1.78
C LEU A 54 -16.16 -7.04 -2.26
N ASP A 55 -17.12 -7.36 -1.38
CA ASP A 55 -18.52 -6.95 -1.57
C ASP A 55 -18.63 -5.44 -1.35
N PRO A 56 -19.25 -4.65 -2.26
CA PRO A 56 -19.48 -3.23 -2.05
C PRO A 56 -20.25 -2.88 -0.76
N ARG A 57 -20.99 -3.84 -0.21
CA ARG A 57 -21.76 -3.72 1.04
C ARG A 57 -21.02 -4.29 2.25
N LEU A 58 -19.75 -4.68 2.10
CA LEU A 58 -18.95 -5.20 3.18
C LEU A 58 -18.78 -4.15 4.26
N GLU A 59 -19.29 -4.43 5.46
CA GLU A 59 -19.11 -3.58 6.62
C GLU A 59 -17.66 -3.62 7.10
N ILE A 60 -17.15 -2.48 7.56
CA ILE A 60 -15.82 -2.37 8.14
C ILE A 60 -15.92 -2.70 9.63
N ALA A 61 -14.96 -3.48 10.15
CA ALA A 61 -14.86 -3.71 11.58
C ALA A 61 -14.66 -2.38 12.34
N GLY A 62 -15.40 -2.18 13.44
CA GLY A 62 -15.22 -1.02 14.34
C GLY A 62 -16.06 0.22 14.00
N VAL A 63 -17.29 0.04 13.48
CA VAL A 63 -18.23 1.15 13.23
C VAL A 63 -18.46 1.95 14.52
N TYR A 64 -18.20 3.26 14.45
CA TYR A 64 -18.46 4.18 15.55
C TYR A 64 -19.96 4.33 15.76
N HIS A 65 -20.41 4.07 16.99
CA HIS A 65 -21.77 4.35 17.44
C HIS A 65 -21.71 5.53 18.41
N ALA A 66 -22.22 6.68 17.96
CA ALA A 66 -22.33 7.93 18.73
C ALA A 66 -23.52 7.89 19.70
#